data_AF-A0A2D4J7M2-F1
#
_entry.id   AF-A0A2D4J7M2-F1
#
_cell.length_a   1.000
_cell.length_b   1.000
_cell.length_c   1.000
_cell.angle_alpha   90.00
_cell.angle_beta   90.00
_cell.angle_gamma   90.00
#
_symmetry.space_group_name_H-M   'P 1'
#
loop_
_entity.id
_entity.type
_entity.pdbx_description
1 polymer ?
#
loop_
_entity_poly.entity_id
_entity_poly.type
_entity_poly.pdbx_seq_one_letter_code
_entity_poly.pdbx_strand_id
1 'polypeptide(L)'
;MLTREVPFKGLEGLQVAWLVVEKNERLTIPSSCPGSFAELMLQCWEADPKKRPSFKQIISILDAMSNDSNLPDQCNSFLHNKAEWRCEIEATLDRLKRLERDLSFKEQELKEREKRLRMWEQKLTEQSNTPYRASDWGRIWDLHVRN
;
A
#
# COMPACT_ATOMS: atom_id res chain seq x y z
N MET A 1 1.26 -22.06 12.39
CA MET A 1 1.08 -23.45 11.92
C MET A 1 1.92 -23.77 10.69
N LEU A 2 1.88 -23.04 9.56
CA LEU A 2 2.83 -23.27 8.44
C LEU A 2 4.15 -22.49 8.61
N THR A 3 4.11 -21.15 8.49
CA THR A 3 5.33 -20.31 8.51
C THR A 3 5.91 -20.10 9.91
N ARG A 4 5.07 -20.16 10.95
CA ARG A 4 5.47 -19.85 12.34
C ARG A 4 6.13 -18.46 12.45
N GLU A 5 5.66 -17.51 11.64
CA GLU A 5 6.05 -16.09 11.65
C GLU A 5 4.90 -15.21 12.12
N VAL A 6 5.23 -14.00 12.59
CA VAL A 6 4.22 -12.98 12.90
C VAL A 6 3.74 -12.35 11.57
N PRO A 7 2.43 -12.38 11.25
CA PRO A 7 1.88 -11.74 10.06
C PRO A 7 2.26 -10.25 10.00
N PHE A 8 2.75 -9.78 8.85
CA PHE A 8 3.13 -8.37 8.63
C PHE A 8 4.06 -7.79 9.72
N LYS A 9 5.03 -8.58 10.20
CA LYS A 9 5.91 -8.22 11.34
C LYS A 9 6.59 -6.85 11.15
N GLY A 10 6.31 -5.95 12.10
CA GLY A 10 6.94 -4.62 12.17
C GLY A 10 6.37 -3.61 11.18
N LEU A 11 5.16 -3.83 10.68
CA LEU A 11 4.36 -2.85 9.93
C LEU A 11 3.28 -2.28 10.86
N GLU A 12 2.88 -1.03 10.65
CA GLU A 12 1.83 -0.39 11.44
C GLU A 12 0.44 -0.89 11.05
N GLY A 13 -0.50 -0.91 12.00
CA GLY A 13 -1.84 -1.47 11.77
C GLY A 13 -2.62 -0.78 10.64
N LEU A 14 -2.55 0.55 10.56
CA LEU A 14 -3.20 1.33 9.49
C LEU A 14 -2.57 1.05 8.12
N GLN A 15 -1.25 0.89 8.08
CA GLN A 15 -0.55 0.54 6.86
C GLN A 15 -0.94 -0.87 6.38
N VAL A 16 -1.02 -1.85 7.29
CA VAL A 16 -1.49 -3.20 6.95
C VAL A 16 -2.92 -3.16 6.41
N ALA A 17 -3.81 -2.38 7.03
CA ALA A 17 -5.17 -2.21 6.54
C ALA A 17 -5.19 -1.64 5.11
N TRP A 18 -4.41 -0.60 4.84
CA TRP A 18 -4.30 -0.03 3.50
C TRP A 18 -3.72 -1.03 2.49
N LEU A 19 -2.65 -1.75 2.84
CA LEU A 19 -2.06 -2.76 1.95
C LEU A 19 -3.06 -3.86 1.58
N VAL A 20 -3.80 -4.38 2.56
CA VAL A 20 -4.75 -5.47 2.36
C VAL A 20 -5.98 -5.01 1.58
N VAL A 21 -6.53 -3.83 1.90
CA VAL A 21 -7.78 -3.31 1.33
C VAL A 21 -7.55 -2.64 -0.02
N GLU A 22 -6.59 -1.72 -0.09
CA GLU A 22 -6.38 -0.88 -1.28
C GLU A 22 -5.45 -1.54 -2.30
N LYS A 23 -4.41 -2.25 -1.83
CA LYS A 23 -3.42 -2.90 -2.72
C LYS A 23 -3.66 -4.38 -2.93
N ASN A 24 -4.68 -4.94 -2.28
CA ASN A 24 -4.95 -6.37 -2.29
C ASN A 24 -3.73 -7.21 -1.90
N GLU A 25 -2.82 -6.65 -1.10
CA GLU A 25 -1.61 -7.33 -0.63
C GLU A 25 -2.02 -8.46 0.33
N ARG A 26 -1.29 -9.58 0.28
CA ARG A 26 -1.50 -10.74 1.14
C ARG A 26 -0.17 -11.19 1.73
N LEU A 27 -0.23 -12.10 2.70
CA LEU A 27 0.98 -12.68 3.25
C LEU A 27 1.71 -13.48 2.17
N THR A 28 3.04 -13.36 2.13
CA THR A 28 3.88 -14.15 1.23
C THR A 28 3.70 -15.64 1.51
N ILE A 29 3.28 -16.39 0.50
CA ILE A 29 3.30 -17.85 0.50
C ILE A 29 4.67 -18.24 -0.06
N PRO A 30 5.54 -18.90 0.71
CA PRO A 30 6.86 -19.24 0.20
C PRO A 30 6.77 -20.24 -0.96
N SER A 31 7.69 -20.14 -1.90
CA SER A 31 7.69 -20.91 -3.15
C SER A 31 7.67 -22.43 -2.96
N SER A 32 8.25 -22.92 -1.85
CA SER A 32 8.30 -24.33 -1.48
C SER A 32 7.07 -24.83 -0.68
N CYS A 33 6.07 -23.97 -0.45
CA CYS A 33 4.84 -24.37 0.24
C CYS A 33 4.06 -25.38 -0.62
N PRO A 34 3.58 -26.50 -0.04
CA PRO A 34 2.81 -27.49 -0.80
C PRO A 34 1.59 -26.86 -1.49
N GLY A 35 1.38 -27.20 -2.75
CA GLY A 35 0.39 -26.55 -3.62
C GLY A 35 -1.02 -26.53 -3.02
N SER A 36 -1.45 -27.62 -2.38
CA SER A 36 -2.77 -27.72 -1.76
C SER A 36 -2.97 -26.70 -0.62
N PHE A 37 -1.94 -26.41 0.17
CA PHE A 37 -2.01 -25.36 1.19
C PHE A 37 -1.96 -23.97 0.58
N ALA A 38 -1.13 -23.76 -0.44
CA ALA A 38 -1.05 -22.49 -1.16
C ALA A 38 -2.39 -22.11 -1.79
N GLU A 39 -3.03 -23.06 -2.48
CA GLU A 39 -4.33 -22.89 -3.11
C GLU A 39 -5.43 -22.60 -2.08
N LEU A 40 -5.49 -23.36 -0.99
CA LEU A 40 -6.45 -23.12 0.09
C LEU A 40 -6.28 -21.71 0.69
N MET A 41 -5.05 -21.27 0.93
CA MET A 41 -4.78 -19.91 1.42
C MET A 41 -5.24 -18.84 0.43
N LEU A 42 -4.96 -18.99 -0.86
CA LEU A 42 -5.40 -18.06 -1.90
C LEU A 42 -6.93 -17.97 -1.97
N GLN A 43 -7.64 -19.11 -1.95
CA GLN A 43 -9.11 -19.14 -1.91
C GLN A 43 -9.66 -18.43 -0.67
N CYS A 44 -9.05 -18.63 0.50
CA CYS A 44 -9.46 -17.97 1.74
C CYS A 44 -9.20 -16.45 1.72
N TRP A 45 -8.21 -16.01 0.94
CA TRP A 45 -7.76 -14.63 0.86
C TRP A 45 -8.36 -13.84 -0.31
N GLU A 46 -9.31 -14.42 -1.05
CA GLU A 46 -10.03 -13.74 -2.13
C GLU A 46 -10.56 -12.37 -1.69
N ALA A 47 -10.36 -11.37 -2.54
CA ALA A 47 -10.80 -10.00 -2.27
C ALA A 47 -12.32 -9.93 -2.15
N ASP A 48 -13.02 -10.61 -3.06
CA ASP A 48 -14.48 -10.77 -3.04
C ASP A 48 -14.88 -11.80 -1.97
N PRO A 49 -15.57 -11.39 -0.90
CA PRO A 49 -16.00 -12.32 0.15
C PRO A 49 -16.90 -13.45 -0.38
N LYS A 50 -17.62 -13.24 -1.49
CA LYS A 50 -18.51 -14.24 -2.08
C LYS A 50 -17.76 -15.40 -2.76
N LYS A 51 -16.48 -15.19 -3.11
CA LYS A 51 -15.63 -16.22 -3.71
C LYS A 51 -14.90 -17.08 -2.68
N ARG A 52 -14.90 -16.67 -1.41
CA ARG A 52 -14.23 -17.41 -0.33
C ARG A 52 -14.99 -18.71 -0.04
N PRO A 53 -14.28 -19.82 0.23
CA PRO A 53 -14.91 -21.07 0.60
C PRO A 53 -15.59 -20.95 1.97
N SER A 54 -16.77 -21.54 2.10
CA SER A 54 -17.41 -21.76 3.39
C SER A 54 -16.61 -22.74 4.24
N PHE A 55 -16.79 -22.71 5.56
CA PHE A 55 -16.13 -23.69 6.45
C PHE A 55 -16.44 -25.15 6.08
N LYS A 56 -17.65 -25.45 5.59
CA LYS A 56 -18.00 -26.80 5.09
C LYS A 56 -17.12 -27.20 3.91
N GLN A 57 -16.86 -26.28 2.97
CA GLN A 57 -15.95 -26.51 1.85
C GLN A 57 -14.50 -26.65 2.32
N ILE A 58 -14.06 -25.80 3.27
CA ILE A 58 -12.71 -25.88 3.84
C ILE A 58 -12.47 -27.25 4.48
N ILE A 59 -13.40 -27.75 5.29
CA ILE A 59 -13.29 -29.09 5.91
C ILE A 59 -13.19 -30.17 4.83
N SER A 60 -14.05 -30.12 3.80
CA SER A 60 -13.99 -31.07 2.69
C SER A 60 -12.65 -31.02 1.93
N ILE A 61 -12.07 -29.84 1.75
CA ILE A 61 -10.74 -29.67 1.13
C ILE A 61 -9.67 -30.29 2.03
N LEU A 62 -9.70 -30.02 3.34
CA LEU A 62 -8.75 -30.56 4.30
C LEU A 62 -8.85 -32.09 4.41
N ASP A 63 -10.05 -32.66 4.36
CA ASP A 63 -10.27 -34.10 4.33
C ASP A 63 -9.67 -34.71 3.07
N ALA A 64 -9.89 -34.10 1.90
CA ALA A 64 -9.26 -34.54 0.65
C ALA A 64 -7.72 -34.46 0.72
N MET A 65 -7.18 -33.38 1.25
CA MET A 65 -5.74 -33.21 1.50
C MET A 65 -5.19 -34.28 2.45
N SER A 66 -5.94 -34.69 3.47
CA SER A 66 -5.51 -35.72 4.42
C SER A 66 -5.38 -37.12 3.79
N ASN A 67 -6.08 -37.35 2.67
CA ASN A 67 -6.01 -38.60 1.90
C ASN A 67 -4.91 -38.59 0.83
N ASP A 68 -4.20 -37.47 0.64
CA ASP A 68 -3.06 -37.39 -0.27
C ASP A 68 -1.82 -38.02 0.38
N SER A 69 -1.35 -39.15 -0.19
CA SER A 69 -0.21 -39.89 0.32
C SER A 69 1.12 -39.14 0.22
N ASN A 70 1.24 -38.17 -0.69
CA ASN A 70 2.48 -37.42 -0.92
C ASN A 70 2.56 -36.14 -0.07
N LEU A 71 1.40 -35.63 0.38
CA LEU A 71 1.32 -34.35 1.08
C LEU A 71 2.10 -34.34 2.41
N PRO A 72 2.11 -35.41 3.24
CA PRO A 72 2.89 -35.43 4.48
C PRO A 72 4.38 -35.16 4.24
N ASP A 73 5.00 -35.80 3.24
CA ASP A 73 6.43 -35.63 2.95
C ASP A 73 6.73 -34.23 2.42
N GLN A 74 5.89 -33.70 1.53
CA GLN A 74 6.01 -32.31 1.05
C GLN A 74 5.89 -31.31 2.20
N CYS A 75 4.93 -31.52 3.10
CA CYS A 75 4.73 -30.68 4.27
C CYS A 75 5.91 -30.74 5.22
N ASN A 76 6.41 -31.94 5.52
CA ASN A 76 7.56 -32.13 6.39
C ASN A 76 8.81 -31.45 5.81
N SER A 77 9.08 -31.66 4.52
CA SER A 77 10.17 -30.99 3.81
C SER A 77 10.07 -29.46 3.93
N PHE A 78 8.89 -28.90 3.64
CA PHE A 78 8.63 -27.47 3.78
C PHE A 78 8.84 -26.96 5.22
N LEU A 79 8.30 -27.66 6.22
CA LEU A 79 8.39 -27.24 7.62
C LEU A 79 9.82 -27.29 8.16
N HIS A 80 10.65 -28.21 7.67
CA HIS A 80 12.06 -28.35 8.07
C HIS A 80 12.98 -27.38 7.33
N ASN A 81 12.65 -26.98 6.08
CA ASN A 81 13.46 -26.06 5.28
C ASN A 81 13.17 -24.57 5.56
N LYS A 82 12.72 -24.23 6.77
CA LYS A 82 12.38 -22.84 7.15
C LYS A 82 13.51 -21.85 6.88
N ALA A 83 14.77 -22.24 7.09
CA ALA A 83 15.92 -21.37 6.85
C ALA A 83 16.03 -20.89 5.39
N GLU A 84 15.61 -21.73 4.43
CA GLU A 84 15.68 -21.42 3.00
C GLU A 84 14.61 -20.41 2.61
N TRP A 85 13.35 -20.71 2.93
CA TRP A 85 12.23 -19.90 2.45
C TRP A 85 11.91 -18.69 3.33
N ARG A 86 12.46 -18.59 4.55
CA ARG A 86 12.24 -17.42 5.42
C ARG A 86 12.71 -16.11 4.77
N CYS A 87 13.77 -16.18 3.95
CA CYS A 87 14.28 -15.02 3.24
C CYS A 87 13.25 -14.41 2.26
N GLU A 88 12.33 -15.22 1.71
CA GLU A 88 11.26 -14.75 0.83
C GLU A 88 10.25 -13.86 1.58
N ILE A 89 9.86 -14.28 2.80
CA ILE A 89 8.97 -13.51 3.66
C ILE A 89 9.67 -12.23 4.12
N GLU A 90 10.93 -12.33 4.57
CA GLU A 90 11.72 -11.18 5.02
C GLU A 90 11.91 -10.15 3.89
N ALA A 91 12.24 -10.61 2.68
CA ALA A 91 12.39 -9.73 1.52
C ALA A 91 11.10 -8.97 1.20
N THR A 92 9.93 -9.63 1.35
CA THR A 92 8.63 -8.97 1.16
C THR A 92 8.39 -7.92 2.24
N LEU A 93 8.65 -8.23 3.51
CA LEU A 93 8.50 -7.27 4.61
C LEU A 93 9.43 -6.06 4.43
N ASP A 94 10.67 -6.28 4.02
CA ASP A 94 11.63 -5.21 3.76
C ASP A 94 11.21 -4.33 2.59
N ARG A 95 10.62 -4.92 1.54
CA ARG A 95 9.99 -4.16 0.44
C ARG A 95 8.88 -3.27 0.96
N LEU A 96 7.97 -3.79 1.78
CA LEU A 96 6.84 -3.04 2.32
C LEU A 96 7.30 -1.87 3.22
N LYS A 97 8.30 -2.11 4.08
CA LYS A 97 8.91 -1.05 4.92
C LYS A 97 9.66 0.02 4.13
N ARG A 98 10.27 -0.33 3.00
CA ARG A 98 10.87 0.67 2.09
C ARG A 98 9.79 1.55 1.47
N LEU A 99 8.74 0.93 0.94
CA LEU A 99 7.61 1.65 0.32
C LEU A 99 6.95 2.63 1.32
N GLU A 100 6.83 2.25 2.58
CA GLU A 100 6.33 3.13 3.64
C GLU A 100 7.17 4.38 3.84
N ARG A 101 8.50 4.21 3.96
CA ARG A 101 9.43 5.32 4.11
C ARG A 101 9.38 6.25 2.91
N ASP A 102 9.32 5.68 1.71
CA ASP A 102 9.23 6.43 0.46
C ASP A 102 7.91 7.20 0.36
N LEU A 103 6.78 6.59 0.75
CA LEU A 103 5.48 7.24 0.80
C LEU A 103 5.47 8.38 1.83
N SER A 104 6.02 8.16 3.01
CA SER A 104 6.13 9.19 4.06
C SER A 104 6.96 10.39 3.60
N PHE A 105 8.09 10.15 2.93
CA PHE A 105 8.90 11.22 2.34
C PHE A 105 8.13 12.02 1.28
N LYS A 106 7.45 11.32 0.35
CA LYS A 106 6.64 11.98 -0.69
C LYS A 106 5.48 12.78 -0.10
N GLU A 107 4.85 12.29 0.97
CA GLU A 107 3.78 13.00 1.65
C GLU A 107 4.27 14.33 2.27
N GLN A 108 5.45 14.33 2.89
CA GLN A 108 6.06 15.54 3.44
C GLN A 108 6.37 16.56 2.33
N GLU A 109 6.96 16.08 1.23
CA GLU A 109 7.27 16.94 0.08
C GLU A 109 6.00 17.56 -0.53
N LEU A 110 4.92 16.78 -0.66
CA LEU A 110 3.63 17.28 -1.13
C LEU A 110 3.06 18.33 -0.18
N LYS A 111 3.10 18.10 1.14
CA LYS A 111 2.65 19.08 2.15
C LYS A 111 3.41 20.40 2.05
N GLU A 112 4.72 20.36 1.82
CA GLU A 112 5.52 21.57 1.63
C GLU A 112 5.16 22.30 0.34
N ARG A 113 4.99 21.56 -0.77
CA ARG A 113 4.56 22.11 -2.06
C ARG A 113 3.20 22.77 -1.95
N GLU A 114 2.24 22.12 -1.30
CA GLU A 114 0.91 22.70 -1.04
C GLU A 114 0.99 23.99 -0.24
N LYS A 115 1.82 24.05 0.81
CA LYS A 115 2.02 25.29 1.57
C LYS A 115 2.59 26.40 0.69
N ARG A 116 3.58 26.10 -0.16
CA ARG A 116 4.15 27.06 -1.10
C ARG A 116 3.12 27.57 -2.10
N LEU A 117 2.29 26.68 -2.66
CA LEU A 117 1.22 27.04 -3.58
C LEU A 117 0.20 27.96 -2.91
N ARG A 118 -0.25 27.62 -1.70
CA ARG A 118 -1.19 28.48 -0.93
C ARG A 118 -0.63 29.87 -0.67
N MET A 119 0.65 29.97 -0.28
CA MET A 119 1.30 31.29 -0.10
C MET A 119 1.40 32.08 -1.41
N TRP A 120 1.64 31.40 -2.53
CA TRP A 120 1.72 32.04 -3.84
C TRP A 120 0.35 32.52 -4.33
N GLU A 121 -0.70 31.72 -4.16
CA GLU A 121 -2.09 32.10 -4.45
C GLU A 121 -2.51 33.33 -3.64
N GLN A 122 -2.16 33.38 -2.35
CA GLN A 122 -2.43 34.55 -1.51
C GLN A 122 -1.72 35.80 -2.05
N LYS A 123 -0.44 35.71 -2.42
CA LYS A 123 0.30 36.84 -3.02
C LYS A 123 -0.33 37.31 -4.32
N LEU A 124 -0.77 36.39 -5.19
CA LEU A 124 -1.47 36.75 -6.43
C LEU A 124 -2.79 37.46 -6.14
N THR A 125 -3.51 37.00 -5.13
CA THR A 125 -4.78 37.61 -4.70
C THR A 125 -4.56 39.01 -4.12
N GLU A 126 -3.51 39.21 -3.33
CA GLU A 126 -3.13 40.53 -2.81
C GLU A 126 -2.71 41.49 -3.94
N GLN A 127 -1.96 40.99 -4.94
CA GLN A 127 -1.55 41.78 -6.11
C GLN A 127 -2.71 42.09 -7.07
N SER A 128 -3.73 41.24 -7.15
CA SER A 128 -4.93 41.53 -7.95
C SER A 128 -5.90 42.47 -7.21
N ASN A 129 -5.97 42.40 -5.88
CA ASN A 129 -6.77 43.30 -5.04
C ASN A 129 -6.08 44.62 -4.68
N THR A 130 -4.79 44.81 -5.00
CA THR A 130 -4.19 46.15 -4.93
C THR A 130 -4.95 47.06 -5.89
N PRO A 131 -5.65 48.10 -5.40
CA PRO A 131 -6.34 49.01 -6.28
C PRO A 131 -5.28 49.62 -7.19
N TYR A 132 -5.47 49.53 -8.51
CA TYR A 132 -4.77 50.42 -9.42
C TYR A 132 -4.99 51.82 -8.85
N ARG A 133 -3.91 52.43 -8.31
CA ARG A 133 -3.99 53.74 -7.67
C ARG A 133 -4.57 54.67 -8.73
N ALA A 134 -5.76 55.20 -8.51
CA ALA A 134 -6.44 56.11 -9.45
C ALA A 134 -5.55 57.32 -9.83
N SER A 135 -4.54 57.63 -9.01
CA SER A 135 -3.51 58.64 -9.27
C SER A 135 -2.51 58.30 -10.39
N ASP A 136 -2.40 57.05 -10.82
CA ASP A 136 -1.48 56.64 -11.90
C ASP A 136 -2.11 56.80 -13.29
N TRP A 137 -3.44 56.69 -13.39
CA TRP A 137 -4.18 57.00 -14.62
C TRP A 137 -4.34 58.50 -14.87
N GLY A 138 -4.43 59.32 -13.80
CA GLY A 138 -4.50 60.78 -13.93
C GLY A 138 -3.28 61.38 -14.61
N ARG A 139 -2.07 60.88 -14.31
CA ARG A 139 -0.83 61.33 -14.97
C ARG A 139 -0.72 60.90 -16.43
N ILE A 140 -1.28 59.75 -16.79
CA ILE A 140 -1.26 59.24 -18.18
C ILE A 140 -2.27 60.00 -19.04
N TRP A 141 -3.44 60.35 -18.51
CA TRP A 141 -4.43 61.20 -19.19
C TRP A 141 -3.94 62.65 -19.34
N ASP A 142 -3.27 63.22 -18.34
CA ASP A 142 -2.70 64.59 -18.42
C ASP A 142 -1.59 64.73 -19.48
N LEU A 143 -0.85 63.65 -19.77
CA LEU A 143 0.16 63.61 -20.83
C LEU A 143 -0.43 63.51 -22.24
N HIS A 144 -1.67 63.02 -22.38
CA HIS A 144 -2.34 62.86 -23.68
C HIS A 144 -3.27 64.02 -24.05
N VAL A 145 -3.63 64.89 -23.10
CA VAL A 145 -4.52 66.05 -23.31
C VAL A 145 -3.74 67.36 -23.51
N ARG A 146 -2.41 67.35 -23.39
CA ARG A 146 -1.52 68.52 -23.61
C ARG A 146 -0.70 68.48 -24.90
N ASN A 147 -1.16 67.78 -25.93
CA ASN A 147 -0.57 67.85 -27.27
C ASN A 147 -1.66 68.05 -28.33
#